data_AF-A0A485DCH3-F1
#
_entry.id   AF-A0A485DCH3-F1
#
_cell.length_a   1.000
_cell.length_b   1.000
_cell.length_c   1.000
_cell.angle_alpha   90.00
_cell.angle_beta   90.00
_cell.angle_gamma   90.00
#
_symmetry.space_group_name_H-M   'P 1'
#
loop_
_entity.id
_entity.type
_entity.pdbx_description
1 polymer ?
#
loop_
_entity_poly.entity_id
_entity_poly.type
_entity_poly.pdbx_seq_one_letter_code
_entity_poly.pdbx_strand_id
1 'polypeptide(L)'
;MTGMPQRETVPIAPDDSRKQLGAFLRSRRESLDPQRLGLPRVGRRRTPGLRREEVAMLADVGVTWYTWLEQGREVNPSESVLMGVANALQCSPLETRHLFVLAGLTPPETTQVSICEGIAPGTRRHAR
;
A
#
# COMPACT_ATOMS: atom_id res chain seq x y z
N MET A 1 4.82 36.84 21.32
CA MET A 1 3.83 36.01 20.62
C MET A 1 4.30 35.76 19.20
N THR A 2 5.08 34.71 18.95
CA THR A 2 5.38 34.28 17.56
C THR A 2 4.35 33.22 17.19
N GLY A 3 3.42 33.57 16.31
CA GLY A 3 2.45 32.63 15.76
C GLY A 3 3.19 31.53 15.00
N MET A 4 3.01 30.29 15.44
CA MET A 4 3.47 29.12 14.71
C MET A 4 2.77 29.12 13.33
N PRO A 5 3.47 28.93 12.21
CA PRO A 5 2.83 28.81 10.92
C PRO A 5 1.95 27.55 10.97
N GLN A 6 0.64 27.76 10.88
CA GLN A 6 -0.32 26.69 10.70
C GLN A 6 0.11 25.94 9.43
N ARG A 7 0.39 24.65 9.54
CA ARG A 7 0.60 23.78 8.37
C ARG A 7 -0.72 23.74 7.61
N GLU A 8 -0.89 24.64 6.64
CA GLU A 8 -1.97 24.57 5.67
C GLU A 8 -1.85 23.24 4.93
N THR A 9 -2.68 22.28 5.31
CA THR A 9 -2.96 21.11 4.49
C THR A 9 -3.65 21.62 3.23
N VAL A 10 -2.87 21.87 2.19
CA VAL A 10 -3.39 22.22 0.87
C VAL A 10 -4.34 21.09 0.45
N PRO A 11 -5.61 21.37 0.13
CA PRO A 11 -6.52 20.35 -0.37
C PRO A 11 -5.94 19.78 -1.66
N ILE A 12 -5.56 18.50 -1.65
CA ILE A 12 -5.02 17.81 -2.82
C ILE A 12 -6.16 17.71 -3.83
N ALA A 13 -5.96 18.23 -5.05
CA ALA A 13 -6.97 18.14 -6.10
C ALA A 13 -7.25 16.65 -6.42
N PRO A 14 -8.49 16.28 -6.77
CA PRO A 14 -8.84 14.87 -7.03
C PRO A 14 -7.95 14.21 -8.09
N ASP A 15 -7.52 14.97 -9.10
CA ASP A 15 -6.60 14.48 -10.13
C ASP A 15 -5.21 14.14 -9.58
N ASP A 16 -4.70 14.96 -8.66
CA ASP A 16 -3.42 14.73 -7.99
C ASP A 16 -3.51 13.51 -7.07
N SER A 17 -4.62 13.32 -6.37
CA SER A 17 -4.85 12.11 -5.54
C SER A 17 -4.85 10.83 -6.39
N ARG A 18 -5.50 10.84 -7.56
CA ARG A 18 -5.50 9.70 -8.49
C ARG A 18 -4.11 9.40 -9.06
N LYS A 19 -3.34 10.43 -9.41
CA LYS A 19 -1.95 10.25 -9.87
C LYS A 19 -1.06 9.71 -8.76
N GLN A 20 -1.22 10.22 -7.53
CA GLN A 20 -0.51 9.70 -6.35
C GLN A 20 -0.89 8.26 -6.06
N LEU A 21 -2.18 7.89 -6.17
CA LEU A 21 -2.65 6.52 -6.08
C LEU A 21 -1.96 5.61 -7.09
N GLY A 22 -1.94 6.01 -8.37
CA GLY A 22 -1.28 5.24 -9.42
C GLY A 22 0.22 5.07 -9.19
N ALA A 23 0.90 6.14 -8.74
CA ALA A 23 2.32 6.10 -8.40
C ALA A 23 2.62 5.17 -7.19
N PHE A 24 1.78 5.24 -6.16
CA PHE A 24 1.86 4.37 -4.99
C PHE A 24 1.72 2.89 -5.38
N LEU A 25 0.69 2.55 -6.17
CA LEU A 25 0.45 1.19 -6.65
C LEU A 25 1.62 0.66 -7.47
N ARG A 26 2.17 1.48 -8.37
CA ARG A 26 3.36 1.13 -9.17
C ARG A 26 4.56 0.81 -8.30
N SER A 27 4.86 1.69 -7.33
CA SER A 27 5.97 1.53 -6.40
C SER A 27 5.86 0.23 -5.60
N ARG A 28 4.69 -0.04 -5.01
CA ARG A 28 4.42 -1.30 -4.29
C ARG A 28 4.59 -2.51 -5.19
N ARG A 29 3.99 -2.51 -6.39
CA ARG A 29 4.07 -3.62 -7.36
C ARG A 29 5.53 -3.94 -7.73
N GLU A 30 6.34 -2.92 -7.97
CA GLU A 30 7.73 -3.08 -8.41
C GLU A 30 8.67 -3.52 -7.27
N SER A 31 8.29 -3.27 -6.01
CA SER A 31 9.06 -3.68 -4.83
C SER A 31 8.89 -5.16 -4.45
N LEU A 32 7.80 -5.81 -4.91
CA LEU A 32 7.48 -7.17 -4.49
C LEU A 32 8.20 -8.22 -5.32
N ASP A 33 8.76 -9.22 -4.64
CA ASP A 33 9.35 -10.38 -5.31
C ASP A 33 8.26 -11.42 -5.65
N PRO A 34 8.01 -11.71 -6.94
CA PRO A 34 7.04 -12.70 -7.37
C PRO A 34 7.24 -14.09 -6.75
N GLN A 35 8.48 -14.50 -6.49
CA GLN A 35 8.76 -15.81 -5.90
C GLN A 35 8.21 -15.94 -4.47
N ARG A 36 8.19 -14.85 -3.70
CA ARG A 36 7.59 -14.84 -2.36
C ARG A 36 6.08 -15.04 -2.37
N LEU A 37 5.44 -14.81 -3.51
CA LEU A 37 4.01 -15.00 -3.74
C LEU A 37 3.69 -16.34 -4.43
N GLY A 38 4.66 -17.25 -4.52
CA GLY A 38 4.49 -18.54 -5.17
C GLY A 38 4.39 -18.46 -6.71
N LEU A 39 4.67 -17.29 -7.30
CA LEU A 39 4.63 -17.11 -8.74
C LEU A 39 5.96 -17.53 -9.37
N PRO A 40 5.95 -18.44 -10.37
CA PRO A 40 7.16 -18.86 -11.04
C PRO A 40 7.82 -17.67 -11.76
N ARG A 41 9.16 -17.61 -11.74
CA ARG A 41 9.93 -16.71 -12.61
C ARG A 41 9.98 -17.31 -14.01
N VAL A 42 8.95 -17.10 -14.82
CA VAL A 42 8.92 -17.58 -16.21
C VAL A 42 9.61 -16.56 -17.13
N GLY A 43 10.73 -16.97 -17.74
CA GLY A 43 11.43 -16.25 -18.81
C GLY A 43 12.14 -14.96 -18.40
N ARG A 44 12.60 -14.18 -19.41
CA ARG A 44 13.30 -12.91 -19.21
C ARG A 44 12.28 -11.82 -18.82
N ARG A 45 12.24 -11.44 -17.54
CA ARG A 45 11.37 -10.37 -17.04
C ARG A 45 11.97 -8.99 -17.33
N ARG A 46 11.12 -8.05 -17.79
CA ARG A 46 11.47 -6.63 -17.96
C ARG A 46 11.29 -5.82 -16.67
N THR A 47 10.47 -6.32 -15.75
CA THR A 47 10.16 -5.69 -14.47
C THR A 47 10.78 -6.53 -13.36
N PRO A 48 11.50 -5.92 -12.39
CA PRO A 48 12.12 -6.67 -11.30
C PRO A 48 11.10 -7.27 -10.32
N GLY A 49 9.95 -6.60 -10.14
CA GLY A 49 8.86 -7.06 -9.27
C GLY A 49 7.68 -7.68 -10.03
N LEU A 50 6.48 -7.52 -9.47
CA LEU A 50 5.25 -8.05 -10.04
C LEU A 50 4.87 -7.36 -11.36
N ARG A 51 4.27 -8.13 -12.27
CA ARG A 51 3.61 -7.63 -13.48
C ARG A 51 2.18 -7.18 -13.17
N ARG A 52 1.59 -6.38 -14.06
CA ARG A 52 0.21 -5.92 -13.88
C ARG A 52 -0.78 -7.08 -13.93
N GLU A 53 -0.53 -8.05 -14.81
CA GLU A 53 -1.31 -9.27 -14.95
C GLU A 53 -1.29 -10.11 -13.67
N GLU A 54 -0.14 -10.16 -13.00
CA GLU A 54 0.03 -10.90 -11.75
C GLU A 54 -0.72 -10.24 -10.59
N VAL A 55 -0.65 -8.92 -10.46
CA VAL A 55 -1.44 -8.19 -9.44
C VAL A 55 -2.94 -8.34 -9.71
N ALA A 56 -3.35 -8.21 -10.97
CA ALA A 56 -4.74 -8.34 -11.36
C ALA A 56 -5.30 -9.73 -11.02
N MET A 57 -4.53 -10.79 -11.29
CA MET A 57 -4.86 -12.16 -10.90
C MET A 57 -4.97 -12.31 -9.38
N LEU A 58 -3.98 -11.83 -8.62
CA LEU A 58 -3.96 -11.93 -7.16
C LEU A 58 -5.09 -11.15 -6.48
N ALA A 59 -5.54 -10.05 -7.10
CA ALA A 59 -6.61 -9.19 -6.60
C ALA A 59 -7.99 -9.56 -7.16
N ASP A 60 -8.10 -10.57 -8.02
CA ASP A 60 -9.32 -10.97 -8.73
C ASP A 60 -9.99 -9.81 -9.51
N VAL A 61 -9.17 -9.07 -10.27
CA VAL A 61 -9.62 -7.95 -11.12
C VAL A 61 -9.13 -8.09 -12.56
N GLY A 62 -9.73 -7.33 -13.47
CA GLY A 62 -9.25 -7.24 -14.85
C GLY A 62 -7.91 -6.50 -14.97
N VAL A 63 -7.00 -7.02 -15.80
CA VAL A 63 -5.68 -6.39 -16.09
C VAL A 63 -5.82 -4.95 -16.59
N THR A 64 -6.75 -4.71 -17.51
CA THR A 64 -7.03 -3.38 -18.07
C THR A 64 -7.49 -2.41 -16.98
N TRP A 65 -8.35 -2.89 -16.08
CA TRP A 65 -8.85 -2.09 -14.96
C TRP A 65 -7.71 -1.69 -14.01
N TYR A 66 -6.87 -2.65 -13.60
CA TYR A 66 -5.69 -2.34 -12.78
C TYR A 66 -4.72 -1.40 -13.49
N THR A 67 -4.58 -1.51 -14.81
CA THR A 67 -3.75 -0.60 -15.61
C THR A 67 -4.28 0.83 -15.59
N TRP A 68 -5.60 1.02 -15.70
CA TRP A 68 -6.22 2.34 -15.60
C TRP A 68 -6.08 2.95 -14.22
N LEU A 69 -6.23 2.13 -13.17
CA LEU A 69 -5.98 2.54 -11.79
C LEU A 69 -4.52 3.02 -11.61
N GLU A 70 -3.54 2.28 -12.11
CA GLU A 70 -2.11 2.67 -12.06
C GLU A 70 -1.78 3.91 -12.91
N GLN A 71 -2.61 4.22 -13.92
CA GLN A 71 -2.50 5.43 -14.74
C GLN A 71 -3.16 6.66 -14.12
N GLY A 72 -3.89 6.50 -13.00
CA GLY A 72 -4.64 7.60 -12.38
C GLY A 72 -5.85 8.04 -13.19
N ARG A 73 -6.40 7.16 -14.03
CA ARG A 73 -7.66 7.45 -14.75
C ARG A 73 -8.83 7.49 -13.76
N GLU A 74 -9.92 8.09 -14.21
CA GLU A 74 -11.17 8.09 -13.45
C GLU A 74 -11.78 6.67 -13.43
N VAL A 75 -11.50 5.96 -12.34
CA VAL A 75 -12.11 4.67 -12.00
C VAL A 75 -12.62 4.76 -10.57
N ASN A 76 -13.78 4.18 -10.31
CA ASN A 76 -14.38 4.17 -8.97
C ASN A 76 -14.26 2.76 -8.37
N PRO A 77 -13.15 2.42 -7.67
CA PRO A 77 -13.01 1.13 -7.03
C PRO A 77 -14.00 1.00 -5.86
N SER A 78 -14.61 -0.18 -5.71
CA SER A 78 -15.29 -0.50 -4.45
C SER A 78 -14.26 -0.74 -3.34
N GLU A 79 -14.68 -0.60 -2.08
CA GLU A 79 -13.84 -0.89 -0.92
C GLU A 79 -13.31 -2.34 -0.94
N SER A 80 -14.15 -3.29 -1.33
CA SER A 80 -13.77 -4.71 -1.45
C SER A 80 -12.68 -4.93 -2.49
N VAL A 81 -12.80 -4.30 -3.67
CA VAL A 81 -11.81 -4.40 -4.73
C VAL A 81 -10.51 -3.73 -4.31
N LEU A 82 -10.57 -2.56 -3.69
CA LEU A 82 -9.38 -1.86 -3.22
C LEU A 82 -8.66 -2.65 -2.11
N MET A 83 -9.42 -3.33 -1.25
CA MET A 83 -8.87 -4.24 -0.24
C MET A 83 -8.22 -5.48 -0.87
N GLY A 84 -8.82 -6.06 -1.91
CA GLY A 84 -8.21 -7.13 -2.71
C GLY A 84 -6.88 -6.70 -3.32
N VAL A 85 -6.81 -5.48 -3.87
CA VAL A 85 -5.58 -4.88 -4.38
C VAL A 85 -4.54 -4.67 -3.27
N ALA A 86 -4.96 -4.18 -2.10
CA ALA A 86 -4.07 -4.02 -0.94
C ALA A 86 -3.46 -5.35 -0.48
N ASN A 87 -4.27 -6.42 -0.45
CA ASN A 87 -3.83 -7.77 -0.10
C ASN A 87 -2.86 -8.33 -1.13
N ALA A 88 -3.17 -8.21 -2.43
CA ALA A 88 -2.30 -8.63 -3.52
C ALA A 88 -0.93 -7.92 -3.50
N LEU A 89 -0.92 -6.65 -3.08
CA LEU A 89 0.30 -5.83 -2.94
C LEU A 89 0.97 -5.94 -1.55
N GLN A 90 0.51 -6.89 -0.72
CA GLN A 90 1.00 -7.10 0.65
C GLN A 90 1.15 -5.79 1.42
N CYS A 91 0.17 -4.90 1.31
CA CYS A 91 0.18 -3.62 2.00
C CYS A 91 0.07 -3.84 3.50
N SER A 92 0.95 -3.20 4.26
CA SER A 92 0.82 -3.08 5.71
C SER A 92 -0.45 -2.31 6.07
N PRO A 93 -0.91 -2.36 7.34
CA PRO A 93 -2.12 -1.64 7.72
C PRO A 93 -2.03 -0.12 7.49
N LEU A 94 -0.85 0.47 7.67
CA LEU A 94 -0.61 1.89 7.39
C LEU A 94 -0.69 2.19 5.89
N GLU A 95 -0.11 1.34 5.05
CA GLU A 95 -0.15 1.45 3.60
C GLU A 95 -1.57 1.27 3.07
N THR A 96 -2.34 0.33 3.62
CA THR A 96 -3.75 0.13 3.30
C THR A 96 -4.56 1.38 3.65
N ARG A 97 -4.33 1.97 4.82
CA ARG A 97 -4.98 3.24 5.18
C ARG A 97 -4.64 4.35 4.18
N HIS A 98 -3.36 4.49 3.83
CA HIS A 98 -2.92 5.50 2.87
C HIS A 98 -3.56 5.29 1.49
N LEU A 99 -3.62 4.04 1.02
CA LEU A 99 -4.27 3.64 -0.23
C LEU A 99 -5.74 4.10 -0.27
N PHE A 100 -6.50 3.85 0.81
CA PHE A 100 -7.91 4.26 0.90
C PHE A 100 -8.06 5.78 0.90
N VAL A 101 -7.20 6.52 1.61
CA VAL A 101 -7.21 7.99 1.60
C VAL A 101 -6.95 8.53 0.19
N LEU A 102 -5.98 7.97 -0.55
CA LEU A 102 -5.70 8.39 -1.94
C LEU A 102 -6.85 8.06 -2.90
N ALA A 103 -7.60 6.99 -2.63
CA ALA A 103 -8.79 6.62 -3.38
C ALA A 103 -10.06 7.41 -2.98
N GLY A 104 -9.99 8.26 -1.96
CA GLY A 104 -11.16 8.98 -1.44
C GLY A 104 -12.17 8.11 -0.71
N LEU A 105 -11.76 6.93 -0.24
CA LEU A 105 -12.59 5.98 0.51
C LEU A 105 -12.29 6.04 2.01
N THR A 106 -13.25 5.62 2.82
CA THR A 106 -13.07 5.50 4.27
C THR A 106 -12.10 4.35 4.58
N PRO A 107 -10.96 4.61 5.23
CA PRO A 107 -10.02 3.54 5.56
C PRO A 107 -10.63 2.52 6.51
N PRO A 108 -10.30 1.22 6.35
CA PRO A 108 -10.70 0.22 7.33
C PRO A 108 -10.06 0.57 8.68
N GLU A 109 -10.84 0.47 9.77
CA GLU A 109 -10.30 0.58 11.12
C GLU A 109 -9.26 -0.53 11.32
N THR A 110 -7.99 -0.17 11.24
CA THR A 110 -6.91 -1.08 11.63
C THR A 110 -6.98 -1.21 13.13
N THR A 111 -7.42 -2.37 13.62
CA THR A 111 -7.16 -2.80 14.99
C THR A 111 -5.65 -2.95 15.13
N GLN A 112 -4.96 -1.87 15.49
CA GLN A 112 -3.54 -1.89 15.78
C GLN A 112 -3.35 -2.70 17.06
N VAL A 113 -3.18 -4.01 16.94
CA VAL A 113 -2.57 -4.79 18.01
C VAL A 113 -1.09 -4.41 18.00
N SER A 114 -0.76 -3.29 18.67
CA SER A 114 0.62 -3.03 19.07
C SER A 114 1.00 -4.08 20.10
N ILE A 115 1.53 -5.21 19.65
CA ILE A 115 2.30 -6.10 20.51
C ILE A 115 3.66 -5.42 20.70
N CYS A 116 3.71 -4.42 21.57
CA CYS A 116 4.92 -4.04 22.26
C CYS A 116 5.08 -4.98 23.45
N GLU A 117 5.29 -6.27 23.20
CA GLU A 117 5.55 -7.24 24.26
C GLU A 117 7.06 -7.38 24.47
N GLY A 118 7.52 -6.83 25.61
CA GLY A 118 8.65 -7.34 26.34
C GLY A 118 10.03 -6.80 25.97
N ILE A 119 10.36 -5.57 26.39
CA ILE A 119 11.75 -5.28 26.77
C ILE A 119 12.06 -6.16 27.97
N ALA A 120 12.93 -7.15 27.81
CA ALA A 120 13.35 -8.05 28.88
C ALA A 120 13.97 -7.25 30.05
N PRO A 121 13.47 -7.36 31.30
CA PRO A 121 14.18 -6.88 32.46
C PRO A 121 15.07 -8.02 32.96
N GLY A 122 16.35 -8.02 32.62
CA GLY A 122 17.16 -9.20 32.93
C GLY A 122 18.67 -9.03 32.88
N THR A 123 19.23 -7.97 33.47
CA THR A 123 20.61 -8.07 33.98
C THR A 123 20.92 -6.98 35.01
N ARG A 124 20.62 -7.25 36.29
CA ARG A 124 21.25 -6.53 37.40
C ARG A 124 22.34 -7.43 37.98
N ARG A 125 23.58 -6.95 37.84
CA ARG A 125 24.82 -7.60 38.28
C ARG A 125 24.84 -7.71 39.80
N HIS A 126 25.15 -8.90 40.33
CA HIS A 126 25.64 -9.04 41.71
C HIS A 126 27.17 -8.92 41.68
N ALA A 127 27.68 -7.88 42.32
CA ALA A 127 29.08 -7.78 42.73
C ALA A 127 29.26 -8.56 44.04
N ARG A 128 30.39 -9.24 44.17
CA ARG A 128 30.86 -9.87 45.40
C ARG A 128 32.19 -9.23 45.79
#